data_AF-A0ABC9XX35-F1
#
_entry.id   AF-A0ABC9XX35-F1
#
_cell.length_a   1.000
_cell.length_b   1.000
_cell.length_c   1.000
_cell.angle_alpha   90.00
_cell.angle_beta   90.00
_cell.angle_gamma   90.00
#
_symmetry.space_group_name_H-M   'P 1'
#
loop_
_entity.id
_entity.type
_entity.pdbx_description
1 polymer ?
#
loop_
_entity_poly.entity_id
_entity_poly.type
_entity_poly.pdbx_seq_one_letter_code
_entity_poly.pdbx_strand_id
1 'polypeptide(L)'
;MAALAVVVLAATALAGAEAQCPAPSDLRTANGTRICAQLYADNSPYYDQCCGGEVLVVDPGSDVPYMPQGWAARISSLVVGTRCELTVWSRAGKKGNSRRFGAGAVPRLQEVRRGVFTDWNDAIRGYYCKCN
;
A
#
# COMPACT_ATOMS: atom_id res chain seq x y z
N MET A 1 2.06 -51.24 30.49
CA MET A 1 1.08 -50.31 29.86
C MET A 1 1.52 -48.89 30.18
N ALA A 2 2.17 -48.22 29.24
CA ALA A 2 2.33 -46.76 29.28
C ALA A 2 2.67 -46.32 27.85
N ALA A 3 1.64 -45.90 27.12
CA ALA A 3 1.75 -45.40 25.76
C ALA A 3 2.44 -44.03 25.79
N LEU A 4 3.57 -43.90 25.09
CA LEU A 4 4.19 -42.63 24.78
C LEU A 4 3.33 -41.92 23.71
N ALA A 5 2.50 -40.98 24.15
CA ALA A 5 1.73 -40.12 23.27
C ALA A 5 2.66 -39.11 22.60
N VAL A 6 2.87 -39.26 21.29
CA VAL A 6 3.57 -38.29 20.45
C VAL A 6 2.61 -37.13 20.21
N VAL A 7 2.83 -35.99 20.87
CA VAL A 7 2.12 -34.74 20.59
C VAL A 7 2.82 -34.05 19.42
N VAL A 8 2.29 -34.24 18.22
CA VAL A 8 2.67 -33.43 17.05
C VAL A 8 1.97 -32.08 17.20
N LEU A 9 2.69 -31.06 17.68
CA LEU A 9 2.25 -29.67 17.53
C LEU A 9 2.35 -29.29 16.06
N ALA A 10 1.25 -29.45 15.33
CA ALA A 10 1.07 -28.79 14.05
C ALA A 10 0.90 -27.29 14.30
N ALA A 11 1.99 -26.53 14.17
CA ALA A 11 1.96 -25.08 14.16
C ALA A 11 1.22 -24.61 12.89
N THR A 12 -0.09 -24.44 13.00
CA THR A 12 -0.88 -23.76 11.98
C THR A 12 -0.47 -22.30 11.96
N ALA A 13 0.28 -21.90 10.92
CA ALA A 13 0.60 -20.51 10.62
C ALA A 13 -0.70 -19.76 10.26
N LEU A 14 -1.40 -19.29 11.28
CA LEU A 14 -2.41 -18.24 11.16
C LEU A 14 -1.64 -16.94 10.94
N ALA A 15 -1.30 -16.64 9.69
CA ALA A 15 -0.90 -15.31 9.25
C ALA A 15 -2.17 -14.43 9.24
N GLY A 16 -2.61 -14.03 10.42
CA GLY A 16 -3.78 -13.20 10.62
C GLY A 16 -3.46 -12.06 11.59
N ALA A 17 -3.52 -10.84 11.06
CA ALA A 17 -3.93 -9.63 11.76
C ALA A 17 -3.02 -9.07 12.88
N GLU A 18 -1.80 -8.65 12.53
CA GLU A 18 -1.19 -7.47 13.16
C GLU A 18 -0.68 -6.59 12.02
N ALA A 19 -1.64 -6.09 11.27
CA ALA A 19 -1.69 -4.73 10.79
C ALA A 19 -0.30 -4.04 10.85
N GLN A 20 0.53 -4.29 9.85
CA GLN A 20 1.83 -3.68 9.70
C GLN A 20 2.05 -3.79 8.21
N CYS A 21 2.04 -2.64 7.54
CA CYS A 21 2.04 -2.57 6.09
C CYS A 21 3.01 -3.60 5.50
N PRO A 22 2.59 -4.36 4.47
CA PRO A 22 3.42 -5.42 3.92
C PRO A 22 4.78 -4.88 3.54
N ALA A 23 5.82 -5.69 3.73
CA ALA A 23 7.16 -5.26 3.37
C ALA A 23 7.23 -5.03 1.85
N PRO A 24 7.94 -4.00 1.37
CA PRO A 24 8.14 -3.74 -0.06
C PRO A 24 8.66 -4.94 -0.88
N SER A 25 9.38 -5.86 -0.24
CA SER A 25 9.93 -7.08 -0.85
C SER A 25 8.86 -8.14 -1.13
N ASP A 26 7.77 -8.09 -0.36
CA ASP A 26 6.70 -9.09 -0.32
C ASP A 26 5.52 -8.70 -1.22
N LEU A 27 5.59 -7.51 -1.83
CA LEU A 27 4.63 -7.03 -2.82
C LEU A 27 4.70 -7.84 -4.12
N ARG A 28 4.04 -9.00 -4.11
CA ARG A 28 3.90 -9.91 -5.24
C ARG A 28 2.48 -10.44 -5.30
N THR A 29 1.99 -10.70 -6.51
CA THR A 29 0.72 -11.41 -6.70
C THR A 29 0.89 -12.88 -6.31
N ALA A 30 -0.22 -13.61 -6.12
CA ALA A 30 -0.19 -15.06 -5.87
C ALA A 30 0.55 -15.86 -6.97
N ASN A 31 0.61 -15.31 -8.19
CA ASN A 31 1.32 -15.89 -9.32
C ASN A 31 2.82 -15.52 -9.37
N GLY A 32 3.31 -14.77 -8.37
CA GLY A 32 4.71 -14.34 -8.27
C GLY A 32 5.05 -13.07 -9.08
N THR A 33 4.08 -12.47 -9.77
CA THR A 33 4.28 -11.22 -10.51
C THR A 33 4.56 -10.07 -9.55
N ARG A 34 5.56 -9.23 -9.86
CA ARG A 34 5.89 -8.08 -9.04
C ARG A 34 4.77 -7.04 -9.09
N ILE A 35 4.39 -6.54 -7.92
CA ILE A 35 3.47 -5.41 -7.78
C ILE A 35 4.33 -4.14 -7.60
N CYS A 36 3.93 -3.05 -8.25
CA CYS A 36 4.67 -1.79 -8.15
C CYS A 36 4.33 -1.04 -6.86
N ALA A 37 3.03 -0.94 -6.55
CA ALA A 37 2.56 -0.39 -5.29
C ALA A 37 1.20 -0.98 -4.90
N GLN A 38 0.87 -0.88 -3.61
CA GLN A 38 -0.47 -1.11 -3.09
C GLN A 38 -0.92 0.17 -2.39
N LEU A 39 -2.12 0.64 -2.73
CA LEU A 39 -2.74 1.82 -2.13
C LEU A 39 -3.92 1.37 -1.30
N TYR A 40 -4.08 1.91 -0.09
CA TYR A 40 -5.16 1.53 0.81
C TYR A 40 -6.05 2.72 1.12
N ALA A 41 -7.35 2.45 1.22
CA ALA A 41 -8.34 3.47 1.52
C ALA A 41 -8.50 3.73 3.03
N ASP A 42 -8.22 2.74 3.87
CA ASP A 42 -8.47 2.82 5.30
C ASP A 42 -7.45 3.70 6.01
N ASN A 43 -7.96 4.47 6.97
CA ASN A 43 -7.17 5.32 7.84
C ASN A 43 -7.53 4.99 9.28
N SER A 44 -6.54 4.67 10.10
CA SER A 44 -6.74 4.40 11.52
C SER A 44 -5.83 5.28 12.36
N PRO A 45 -6.27 5.69 13.58
CA PRO A 45 -5.36 6.28 14.55
C PRO A 45 -4.25 5.31 14.98
N TYR A 46 -4.48 4.01 14.82
CA TYR A 46 -3.53 2.95 15.13
C TYR A 46 -2.70 2.63 13.88
N TYR A 47 -1.39 2.83 13.93
CA TYR A 47 -0.47 2.61 12.79
C TYR A 47 -0.61 1.23 12.20
N ASP A 48 -0.87 0.28 13.08
CA ASP A 48 -0.99 -1.09 12.70
C ASP A 48 -2.14 -1.25 11.70
N GLN A 49 -3.30 -0.68 12.00
CA GLN A 49 -4.53 -0.78 11.20
C GLN A 49 -4.55 0.05 9.90
N CYS A 50 -3.49 0.78 9.55
CA CYS A 50 -3.51 1.72 8.42
C CYS A 50 -3.38 1.07 7.04
N CYS A 51 -2.81 -0.14 6.94
CA CYS A 51 -2.68 -0.88 5.68
C CYS A 51 -3.69 -2.03 5.59
N GLY A 52 -4.92 -1.77 6.04
CA GLY A 52 -6.05 -2.70 6.00
C GLY A 52 -7.13 -2.29 4.98
N GLY A 53 -8.20 -3.10 4.93
CA GLY A 53 -9.41 -2.77 4.18
C GLY A 53 -9.29 -2.90 2.66
N GLU A 54 -9.91 -1.95 1.95
CA GLU A 54 -9.89 -1.91 0.48
C GLU A 54 -8.48 -1.58 -0.03
N VAL A 55 -7.98 -2.44 -0.92
CA VAL A 55 -6.65 -2.30 -1.53
C VAL A 55 -6.75 -2.12 -3.05
N LEU A 56 -6.04 -1.12 -3.57
CA LEU A 56 -5.83 -0.91 -4.99
C LEU A 56 -4.41 -1.35 -5.34
N VAL A 57 -4.32 -2.45 -6.09
CA VAL A 57 -3.07 -3.00 -6.59
C VAL A 57 -2.64 -2.22 -7.83
N VAL A 58 -1.39 -1.77 -7.84
CA VAL A 58 -0.79 -1.02 -8.95
C VAL A 58 0.28 -1.85 -9.63
N ASP A 59 0.05 -2.14 -10.92
CA ASP A 59 1.00 -2.90 -11.73
C ASP A 59 2.24 -2.06 -12.11
N PRO A 60 3.39 -2.72 -12.36
CA PRO A 60 4.58 -2.06 -12.90
C PRO A 60 4.30 -1.39 -14.25
N GLY A 61 4.70 -0.12 -14.40
CA GLY A 61 4.48 0.64 -15.63
C GLY A 61 3.07 1.22 -15.76
N SER A 62 2.18 0.98 -14.77
CA SER A 62 0.82 1.50 -14.80
C SER A 62 0.81 3.03 -14.74
N ASP A 63 0.13 3.63 -15.71
CA ASP A 63 -0.03 5.07 -15.86
C ASP A 63 -1.51 5.44 -15.84
N VAL A 64 -1.96 5.96 -14.70
CA VAL A 64 -3.37 6.23 -14.43
C VAL A 64 -3.55 7.72 -14.13
N PRO A 65 -3.78 8.55 -15.17
CA PRO A 65 -4.03 9.98 -15.00
C PRO A 65 -5.37 10.27 -14.31
N TYR A 66 -6.33 9.33 -14.38
CA TYR A 66 -7.66 9.43 -13.77
C TYR A 66 -7.91 8.19 -12.92
N MET A 67 -8.05 8.37 -11.60
CA MET A 67 -8.33 7.27 -10.68
C MET A 67 -9.60 6.50 -11.06
N PRO A 68 -9.65 5.18 -10.81
CA PRO A 68 -10.88 4.41 -10.91
C PRO A 68 -12.00 5.00 -10.05
N GLN A 69 -13.24 4.73 -10.45
CA GLN A 69 -14.41 5.20 -9.70
C GLN A 69 -14.36 4.73 -8.24
N GLY A 70 -14.63 5.65 -7.31
CA GLY A 70 -14.61 5.37 -5.87
C GLY A 70 -13.24 5.49 -5.19
N TRP A 71 -12.15 5.63 -5.95
CA TRP A 71 -10.77 5.68 -5.41
C TRP A 71 -10.15 7.08 -5.36
N ALA A 72 -10.66 8.00 -6.19
CA ALA A 72 -10.16 9.37 -6.20
C ALA A 72 -10.35 10.03 -4.83
N ALA A 73 -9.28 10.60 -4.28
CA ALA A 73 -9.29 11.29 -2.99
C ALA A 73 -9.74 10.40 -1.81
N ARG A 74 -9.26 9.15 -1.78
CA ARG A 74 -9.59 8.18 -0.72
C ARG A 74 -8.38 7.43 -0.15
N ILE A 75 -7.22 7.58 -0.79
CA ILE A 75 -6.01 6.86 -0.38
C ILE A 75 -5.46 7.51 0.88
N SER A 76 -5.29 6.70 1.93
CA SER A 76 -4.79 7.11 3.23
C SER A 76 -3.43 6.51 3.57
N SER A 77 -3.11 5.35 3.00
CA SER A 77 -1.79 4.72 3.12
C SER A 77 -1.34 4.07 1.82
N LEU A 78 -0.04 3.84 1.69
CA LEU A 78 0.52 3.19 0.51
C LEU A 78 1.79 2.40 0.82
N VAL A 79 2.08 1.40 0.00
CA VAL A 79 3.34 0.67 0.02
C VAL A 79 3.87 0.59 -1.41
N VAL A 80 5.12 0.96 -1.62
CA VAL A 80 5.82 0.88 -2.90
C VAL A 80 6.82 -0.26 -2.86
N GLY A 81 6.81 -1.10 -3.89
CA GLY A 81 7.67 -2.27 -4.00
C GLY A 81 9.14 -1.92 -4.17
N THR A 82 10.02 -2.88 -3.90
CA THR A 82 11.47 -2.70 -4.09
C THR A 82 11.80 -2.39 -5.55
N ARG A 83 12.72 -1.43 -5.77
CA ARG A 83 13.12 -0.93 -7.10
C ARG A 83 11.99 -0.30 -7.92
N CYS A 84 10.90 0.08 -7.26
CA CYS A 84 9.82 0.83 -7.86
C CYS A 84 9.72 2.24 -7.26
N GLU A 85 9.21 3.16 -8.07
CA GLU A 85 8.89 4.53 -7.71
C GLU A 85 7.45 4.82 -8.12
N LEU A 86 6.65 5.28 -7.16
CA LEU A 86 5.28 5.72 -7.40
C LEU A 86 5.24 7.25 -7.41
N THR A 87 4.87 7.84 -8.54
CA THR A 87 4.57 9.26 -8.63
C THR A 87 3.06 9.46 -8.56
N VAL A 88 2.61 10.35 -7.69
CA VAL A 88 1.19 10.66 -7.50
C VAL A 88 0.91 12.13 -7.76
N TRP A 89 -0.35 12.44 -8.12
CA TRP A 89 -0.82 13.79 -8.36
C TRP A 89 -2.08 14.09 -7.56
N SER A 90 -2.18 15.34 -7.10
CA SER A 90 -3.31 15.83 -6.31
C SER A 90 -4.55 16.19 -7.14
N ARG A 91 -4.39 16.40 -8.45
CA ARG A 91 -5.50 16.64 -9.38
C ARG A 91 -5.47 15.63 -10.53
N ALA A 92 -6.67 15.28 -10.99
CA ALA A 92 -6.87 14.41 -12.15
C ALA A 92 -6.20 14.97 -13.41
N GLY A 93 -5.79 14.07 -14.30
CA GLY A 93 -5.04 14.42 -15.51
C GLY A 93 -3.57 14.78 -15.21
N LYS A 94 -2.99 14.25 -14.12
CA LYS A 94 -1.61 14.53 -13.67
C LYS A 94 -1.31 16.00 -13.42
N LYS A 95 -2.24 16.69 -12.76
CA LYS A 95 -2.16 18.14 -12.49
C LYS A 95 -1.96 18.43 -11.00
N GLY A 96 -1.69 19.70 -10.69
CA GLY A 96 -1.51 20.18 -9.32
C GLY A 96 -0.18 19.73 -8.71
N ASN A 97 -0.14 19.60 -7.39
CA ASN A 97 1.03 19.12 -6.67
C ASN A 97 1.26 17.64 -7.02
N SER A 98 2.52 17.29 -7.22
CA SER A 98 2.98 15.92 -7.40
C SER A 98 3.92 15.53 -6.26
N ARG A 99 4.00 14.22 -5.99
CA ARG A 99 4.98 13.66 -5.05
C ARG A 99 5.44 12.31 -5.55
N ARG A 100 6.73 12.04 -5.34
CA ARG A 100 7.34 10.74 -5.62
C ARG A 100 7.55 9.99 -4.31
N PHE A 101 7.14 8.73 -4.28
CA PHE A 101 7.40 7.77 -3.23
C PHE A 101 8.34 6.70 -3.79
N GLY A 102 9.46 6.48 -3.11
CA GLY A 102 10.36 5.36 -3.40
C GLY A 102 9.90 4.09 -2.68
N ALA A 103 10.64 3.01 -2.87
CA ALA A 103 10.40 1.74 -2.19
C ALA A 103 10.30 1.92 -0.67
N GLY A 104 9.21 1.42 -0.09
CA GLY A 104 8.90 1.65 1.33
C GLY A 104 7.41 1.58 1.63
N ALA A 105 7.08 1.43 2.91
CA ALA A 105 5.72 1.58 3.40
C ALA A 105 5.51 2.99 3.93
N VAL A 106 4.37 3.59 3.60
CA VAL A 106 3.90 4.88 4.12
C VAL A 106 2.54 4.63 4.75
N PRO A 107 2.50 4.26 6.04
CA PRO A 107 1.26 3.91 6.72
C PRO A 107 0.31 5.10 6.85
N ARG A 108 0.80 6.34 6.90
CA ARG A 108 -0.05 7.52 7.07
C ARG A 108 0.35 8.64 6.12
N LEU A 109 -0.48 8.87 5.11
CA LEU A 109 -0.29 10.01 4.19
C LEU A 109 -0.60 11.36 4.86
N GLN A 110 -1.29 11.36 6.01
CA GLN A 110 -1.53 12.53 6.84
C GLN A 110 -0.24 13.20 7.33
N GLU A 111 0.81 12.40 7.57
CA GLU A 111 2.12 12.91 8.01
C GLU A 111 2.93 13.46 6.83
N VAL A 112 2.52 13.12 5.61
CA VAL A 112 3.21 13.47 4.39
C VAL A 112 2.69 14.83 3.91
N ARG A 113 3.45 15.88 4.19
CA ARG A 113 3.11 17.24 3.74
C ARG A 113 2.98 17.34 2.22
N ARG A 114 1.90 17.99 1.79
CA ARG A 114 1.62 18.40 0.41
C ARG A 114 1.73 19.93 0.23
N GLY A 115 1.61 20.69 1.32
CA GLY A 115 1.77 22.13 1.39
C GLY A 115 1.90 22.59 2.84
N VAL A 116 1.73 23.90 3.10
CA VAL A 116 1.92 24.49 4.45
C VAL A 116 0.89 23.97 5.47
N PHE A 117 -0.38 23.86 5.07
CA PHE A 117 -1.49 23.38 5.90
C PHE A 117 -2.23 22.18 5.28
N THR A 118 -1.56 21.45 4.38
CA THR A 118 -2.17 20.32 3.67
C THR A 118 -1.22 19.14 3.60
N ASP A 119 -1.79 17.95 3.64
CA ASP A 119 -1.10 16.67 3.52
C ASP A 119 -1.61 15.87 2.31
N TRP A 120 -1.11 14.65 2.17
CA TRP A 120 -1.42 13.74 1.07
C TRP A 120 -2.56 12.77 1.37
N ASN A 121 -3.11 12.78 2.58
CA ASN A 121 -4.26 11.96 2.94
C ASN A 121 -5.46 12.35 2.08
N ASP A 122 -6.13 11.37 1.49
CA ASP A 122 -7.30 11.59 0.64
C ASP A 122 -7.07 12.63 -0.47
N ALA A 123 -5.81 12.82 -0.89
CA ALA A 123 -5.45 13.84 -1.86
C ALA A 123 -5.11 13.25 -3.24
N ILE A 124 -4.80 11.96 -3.31
CA ILE A 124 -4.32 11.32 -4.53
C ILE A 124 -5.47 11.16 -5.54
N ARG A 125 -5.27 11.67 -6.76
CA ARG A 125 -6.24 11.63 -7.87
C ARG A 125 -5.69 11.08 -9.19
N GLY A 126 -4.41 10.79 -9.24
CA GLY A 126 -3.76 10.09 -10.35
C GLY A 126 -2.41 9.56 -9.89
N TYR A 127 -1.90 8.52 -10.56
CA TYR A 127 -0.62 7.92 -10.26
C TYR A 127 0.08 7.37 -11.49
N TYR A 128 1.39 7.18 -11.36
CA TYR A 128 2.25 6.56 -12.34
C TYR A 128 3.30 5.77 -11.59
N CYS A 129 3.44 4.49 -11.91
CA CYS A 129 4.34 3.60 -11.22
C CYS A 129 5.42 3.09 -12.18
N LYS A 130 6.69 3.32 -11.83
CA LYS A 130 7.85 2.92 -12.63
C LYS A 130 8.72 1.98 -11.80
N CYS A 131 9.01 0.80 -12.33
CA CYS A 131 9.99 -0.13 -11.74
C CYS A 131 11.21 -0.26 -12.66
N ASN A 132 12.39 -0.38 -12.07
CA ASN A 132 13.66 -0.61 -12.77
C ASN A 132 14.25 -1.99 -12.47
#